data_AF-A0A6G7P5V2-F1
#
_entry.id   AF-A0A6G7P5V2-F1
#
_cell.length_a   1.000
_cell.length_b   1.000
_cell.length_c   1.000
_cell.angle_alpha   90.00
_cell.angle_beta   90.00
_cell.angle_gamma   90.00
#
_symmetry.space_group_name_H-M   'P 1'
#
loop_
_entity.id
_entity.type
_entity.pdbx_description
1 polymer ?
#
loop_
_entity_poly.entity_id
_entity_poly.type
_entity_poly.pdbx_seq_one_letter_code
_entity_poly.pdbx_strand_id
1 'polypeptide(L)'
;MTQLKFDAKVSASAQEALEPHIRPVYDVPAARRLFIGEFAAIERTEPAPGTEKEASVKVRIVSLELPNEAQEGYVREALRFLHLQRTARGTLDDDGHLELDESTLRLTGGQLAYLETARLRAGLNHWASYARRVLHTPNLTVTEAMHELKTVADGLSAALDGARGDGGE
;
A
#
# COMPACT_ATOMS: atom_id res chain seq x y z
N MET A 1 -6.34 -7.31 28.36
CA MET A 1 -6.03 -6.76 27.02
C MET A 1 -7.16 -7.13 26.07
N THR A 2 -7.55 -6.29 25.10
CA THR A 2 -8.63 -6.66 24.16
C THR A 2 -8.13 -7.71 23.16
N GLN A 3 -8.87 -8.80 22.99
CA GLN A 3 -8.50 -9.90 22.09
C GLN A 3 -9.20 -9.78 20.73
N LEU A 4 -8.48 -10.08 19.64
CA LEU A 4 -9.05 -10.26 18.31
C LEU A 4 -9.12 -11.75 17.97
N LYS A 5 -10.30 -12.25 17.61
CA LYS A 5 -10.55 -13.67 17.33
C LYS A 5 -11.08 -13.86 15.92
N PHE A 6 -10.45 -14.71 15.10
CA PHE A 6 -11.00 -15.05 13.79
C PHE A 6 -12.14 -16.06 13.91
N ASP A 7 -13.22 -15.82 13.17
CA ASP A 7 -14.27 -16.80 12.95
C ASP A 7 -13.72 -17.98 12.14
N ALA A 8 -14.16 -19.18 12.49
CA ALA A 8 -13.76 -20.39 11.77
C ALA A 8 -14.31 -20.43 10.33
N LYS A 9 -15.32 -19.60 10.02
CA LYS A 9 -15.91 -19.49 8.69
C LYS A 9 -15.40 -18.22 8.02
N VAL A 10 -15.19 -18.31 6.72
CA VAL A 10 -15.00 -17.15 5.83
C VAL A 10 -16.34 -16.74 5.21
N SER A 11 -16.41 -15.59 4.55
CA SER A 11 -17.59 -15.21 3.77
C SER A 11 -17.79 -16.12 2.54
N ALA A 12 -18.97 -16.10 1.93
CA ALA A 12 -19.22 -16.85 0.69
C ALA A 12 -18.26 -16.43 -0.44
N SER A 13 -18.05 -15.12 -0.62
CA SER A 13 -17.10 -14.61 -1.62
C SER A 13 -15.66 -15.04 -1.36
N ALA A 14 -15.22 -15.03 -0.09
CA ALA A 14 -13.90 -15.54 0.28
C ALA A 14 -13.79 -17.06 0.07
N GLN A 15 -14.89 -17.80 0.26
CA GLN A 15 -14.94 -19.24 -0.01
C GLN A 15 -14.80 -19.54 -1.51
N GLU A 16 -15.50 -18.80 -2.37
CA GLU A 16 -15.41 -18.92 -3.83
C GLU A 16 -13.98 -18.70 -4.33
N ALA A 17 -13.28 -17.68 -3.81
CA ALA A 17 -11.87 -17.42 -4.16
C ALA A 17 -10.92 -18.58 -3.77
N LEU A 18 -11.27 -19.36 -2.74
CA LEU A 18 -10.46 -20.50 -2.30
C LEU A 18 -10.70 -21.77 -3.11
N GLU A 19 -11.85 -21.92 -3.78
CA GLU A 19 -12.24 -23.16 -4.47
C GLU A 19 -11.17 -23.71 -5.42
N PRO A 20 -10.53 -22.89 -6.29
CA PRO A 20 -9.51 -23.38 -7.21
C PRO A 20 -8.26 -23.94 -6.50
N HIS A 21 -8.04 -23.55 -5.25
CA HIS A 21 -6.85 -23.89 -4.47
C HIS A 21 -7.07 -25.09 -3.52
N ILE A 22 -8.31 -25.55 -3.33
CA ILE A 22 -8.64 -26.65 -2.40
C ILE A 22 -7.88 -27.91 -2.79
N ARG A 23 -7.98 -28.33 -4.05
CA ARG A 23 -7.36 -29.58 -4.51
C ARG A 23 -5.83 -29.53 -4.43
N PRO A 24 -5.15 -28.48 -4.92
CA PRO A 24 -3.71 -28.31 -4.73
C PRO A 24 -3.24 -28.32 -3.26
N VAL A 25 -4.05 -27.81 -2.32
CA VAL A 25 -3.71 -27.82 -0.88
C VAL A 25 -3.95 -29.20 -0.26
N TYR A 26 -4.99 -29.91 -0.70
CA TYR A 26 -5.29 -31.27 -0.24
C TYR A 26 -4.22 -32.27 -0.70
N ASP A 27 -3.77 -32.17 -1.95
CA ASP A 27 -2.86 -33.14 -2.56
C ASP A 27 -1.41 -33.02 -2.05
N VAL A 28 -1.02 -31.85 -1.52
CA VAL A 28 0.35 -31.60 -1.03
C VAL A 28 0.31 -31.35 0.48
N PRO A 29 0.77 -32.31 1.31
CA PRO A 29 0.84 -32.13 2.76
C PRO A 29 1.64 -30.88 3.15
N ALA A 30 1.13 -30.15 4.13
CA ALA A 30 1.70 -28.87 4.59
C ALA A 30 1.83 -27.78 3.52
N ALA A 31 1.05 -27.86 2.43
CA ALA A 31 0.97 -26.79 1.44
C ALA A 31 0.63 -25.45 2.10
N ARG A 32 1.40 -24.43 1.72
CA ARG A 32 1.16 -23.04 2.13
C ARG A 32 0.59 -22.27 0.94
N ARG A 33 -0.35 -21.38 1.21
CA ARG A 33 -0.87 -20.42 0.23
C ARG A 33 -0.71 -19.02 0.77
N LEU A 34 -0.28 -18.14 -0.13
CA LEU A 34 -0.26 -16.72 0.09
C LEU A 34 -1.64 -16.17 -0.27
N PHE A 35 -2.12 -15.18 0.47
CA PHE A 35 -3.32 -14.44 0.09
C PHE A 35 -3.20 -12.99 0.57
N ILE A 36 -3.93 -12.10 -0.07
CA ILE A 36 -4.23 -10.75 0.42
C ILE A 36 -5.71 -10.73 0.75
N GLY A 37 -6.10 -10.17 1.88
CA GLY A 37 -7.49 -10.23 2.31
C GLY A 37 -7.91 -9.15 3.28
N GLU A 38 -9.22 -8.97 3.36
CA GLU A 38 -9.90 -8.07 4.27
C GLU A 38 -10.69 -8.87 5.30
N PHE A 39 -10.71 -8.40 6.55
CA PHE A 39 -11.59 -8.95 7.60
C PHE A 39 -12.52 -7.88 8.15
N ALA A 40 -13.73 -8.28 8.51
CA ALA A 40 -14.74 -7.42 9.13
C ALA A 40 -15.10 -7.93 10.52
N ALA A 41 -15.40 -7.01 11.45
CA ALA A 41 -15.95 -7.36 12.76
C ALA A 41 -17.36 -7.96 12.61
N ILE A 42 -17.61 -9.08 13.28
CA ILE A 42 -18.91 -9.76 13.26
C ILE A 42 -19.56 -9.84 14.64
N GLU A 43 -18.77 -9.76 15.71
CA GLU A 43 -19.26 -9.82 17.09
C GLU A 43 -18.31 -9.07 18.01
N ARG A 44 -18.87 -8.36 19.00
CA ARG A 44 -18.12 -7.70 20.06
C ARG A 44 -18.59 -8.24 21.41
N THR A 45 -17.65 -8.67 22.23
CA THR A 45 -17.88 -9.12 23.60
C THR A 45 -17.34 -8.06 24.56
N GLU A 46 -18.23 -7.40 25.28
CA GLU A 46 -17.89 -6.51 26.39
C GLU A 46 -18.12 -7.24 27.72
N PRO A 47 -17.09 -7.41 28.56
CA PRO A 47 -17.23 -8.02 29.87
C PRO A 47 -17.98 -7.07 30.82
N ALA A 48 -18.82 -7.64 31.68
CA ALA A 48 -19.53 -6.87 32.68
C ALA A 48 -18.57 -6.32 33.75
N PRO A 49 -18.89 -5.18 34.40
CA PRO A 49 -18.05 -4.60 35.45
C PRO A 49 -17.75 -5.63 36.55
N GLY A 50 -16.46 -5.81 36.89
CA GLY A 50 -16.02 -6.74 37.92
C GLY A 50 -15.84 -8.20 37.48
N THR A 51 -16.00 -8.51 36.19
CA THR A 51 -15.68 -9.84 35.66
C THR A 51 -14.24 -9.90 35.16
N GLU A 52 -13.53 -11.00 35.42
CA GLU A 52 -12.15 -11.24 34.93
C GLU A 52 -12.07 -11.57 33.43
N LYS A 53 -13.17 -11.45 32.69
CA LYS A 53 -13.18 -11.73 31.26
C LYS A 53 -12.56 -10.57 30.49
N GLU A 54 -11.73 -10.90 29.51
CA GLU A 54 -11.18 -9.91 28.60
C GLU A 54 -12.20 -9.51 27.53
N ALA A 55 -12.22 -8.22 27.16
CA ALA A 55 -12.95 -7.75 25.99
C ALA A 55 -12.44 -8.45 24.72
N SER A 56 -13.34 -8.81 23.82
CA SER A 56 -12.91 -9.41 22.54
C SER A 56 -13.76 -8.96 21.36
N VAL A 57 -13.14 -8.90 20.18
CA VAL A 57 -13.82 -8.70 18.90
C VAL A 57 -13.59 -9.95 18.05
N LYS A 58 -14.68 -10.54 17.57
CA LYS A 58 -14.65 -11.61 16.60
C LYS A 58 -14.72 -11.01 15.20
N VAL A 59 -13.80 -11.43 14.32
CA VAL A 59 -13.70 -10.96 12.93
C VAL A 59 -13.83 -12.11 11.96
N ARG A 60 -14.34 -11.84 10.76
CA ARG A 60 -14.44 -12.81 9.66
C ARG A 60 -13.70 -12.28 8.46
N ILE A 61 -12.97 -13.14 7.75
CA ILE A 61 -12.40 -12.80 6.45
C ILE A 61 -13.56 -12.64 5.45
N VAL A 62 -13.69 -11.45 4.89
CA VAL A 62 -14.79 -11.08 3.99
C VAL A 62 -14.37 -11.03 2.52
N SER A 63 -13.08 -10.80 2.25
CA SER A 63 -12.52 -10.76 0.91
C SER A 63 -11.14 -11.41 0.91
N LEU A 64 -10.85 -12.17 -0.16
CA LEU A 64 -9.59 -12.87 -0.38
C LEU A 64 -9.21 -12.80 -1.85
N GLU A 65 -7.95 -12.50 -2.11
CA GLU A 65 -7.31 -12.66 -3.41
C GLU A 65 -6.09 -13.58 -3.25
N LEU A 66 -6.04 -14.63 -4.06
CA LEU A 66 -4.96 -15.62 -4.05
C LEU A 66 -4.19 -15.51 -5.37
N PRO A 67 -2.87 -15.23 -5.34
CA PRO A 67 -2.07 -15.25 -6.55
C PRO A 67 -2.01 -16.67 -7.12
N ASN A 68 -1.99 -16.77 -8.44
CA ASN A 68 -1.58 -18.00 -9.11
C ASN A 68 -0.06 -18.21 -8.98
N GLU A 69 0.43 -19.36 -9.45
CA GLU A 69 1.85 -19.74 -9.32
C GLU A 69 2.81 -18.72 -9.96
N ALA A 70 2.43 -18.15 -11.11
CA ALA A 70 3.22 -17.12 -11.79
C ALA A 70 3.22 -15.77 -11.05
N GLN A 71 2.21 -15.52 -10.22
CA GLN A 71 2.03 -14.28 -9.45
C GLN A 71 2.62 -14.34 -8.03
N GLU A 72 2.81 -15.55 -7.49
CA GLU A 72 3.19 -15.74 -6.08
C GLU A 72 4.52 -15.03 -5.73
N GLY A 73 5.49 -15.05 -6.64
CA GLY A 73 6.77 -14.36 -6.47
C GLY A 73 6.60 -12.85 -6.28
N TYR A 74 5.81 -12.20 -7.15
CA TYR A 74 5.55 -10.77 -7.10
C TYR A 74 4.80 -10.36 -5.84
N VAL A 75 3.80 -11.15 -5.43
CA VAL A 75 3.01 -10.85 -4.22
C VAL A 75 3.84 -11.03 -2.95
N ARG A 76 4.71 -12.05 -2.91
CA ARG A 76 5.62 -12.26 -1.78
C ARG A 76 6.64 -11.13 -1.67
N GLU A 77 7.14 -10.63 -2.79
CA GLU A 77 8.03 -9.46 -2.83
C GLU A 77 7.30 -8.19 -2.36
N ALA A 78 6.07 -7.96 -2.82
CA ALA A 78 5.24 -6.84 -2.36
C ALA A 78 4.93 -6.91 -0.86
N LEU A 79 4.64 -8.09 -0.31
CA LEU A 79 4.42 -8.26 1.13
C LEU A 79 5.70 -8.04 1.94
N ARG A 80 6.85 -8.49 1.43
CA ARG A 80 8.15 -8.19 2.05
C ARG A 80 8.43 -6.69 2.02
N PHE A 81 8.11 -6.01 0.91
CA PHE A 81 8.22 -4.56 0.80
C PHE A 81 7.31 -3.84 1.81
N LEU A 82 6.02 -4.18 1.88
CA LEU A 82 5.08 -3.59 2.85
C LEU A 82 5.52 -3.85 4.29
N HIS A 83 6.06 -5.04 4.56
CA HIS A 83 6.66 -5.37 5.85
C HIS A 83 7.87 -4.48 6.16
N LEU A 84 8.82 -4.36 5.22
CA LEU A 84 9.99 -3.51 5.34
C LEU A 84 9.61 -2.04 5.52
N GLN A 85 8.61 -1.54 4.80
CA GLN A 85 8.09 -0.18 4.99
C GLN A 85 7.48 0.01 6.39
N ARG A 86 6.81 -1.02 6.92
CA ARG A 86 6.24 -1.01 8.28
C ARG A 86 7.33 -1.07 9.36
N THR A 87 8.40 -1.84 9.14
CA THR A 87 9.52 -1.98 10.08
C THR A 87 10.54 -0.85 9.95
N ALA A 88 10.71 -0.25 8.78
CA ALA A 88 11.47 0.98 8.56
C ALA A 88 10.83 2.21 9.24
N ARG A 89 9.55 2.10 9.61
CA ARG A 89 8.89 3.07 10.50
C ARG A 89 9.03 2.74 11.99
N GLY A 90 9.78 1.71 12.38
CA GLY A 90 9.77 1.26 13.77
C GLY A 90 10.90 0.30 14.13
N THR A 91 12.12 0.83 14.20
CA THR A 91 12.93 0.82 15.43
C THR A 91 13.83 2.06 15.37
N LEU A 92 13.38 3.16 15.97
CA LEU A 92 14.29 4.21 16.42
C LEU A 92 15.15 3.56 17.51
N ASP A 93 16.48 3.67 17.42
CA ASP A 93 17.31 3.53 18.61
C ASP A 93 17.12 4.75 19.52
N ASP A 94 17.65 4.67 20.74
CA ASP A 94 17.50 5.72 21.75
C ASP A 94 18.13 7.08 21.32
N ASP A 95 18.88 7.10 20.22
CA ASP A 95 19.56 8.26 19.63
C ASP A 95 18.95 8.73 18.29
N GLY A 96 17.91 8.06 17.78
CA GLY A 96 17.16 8.46 16.59
C GLY A 96 17.85 8.19 15.24
N HIS A 97 18.80 7.26 15.16
CA HIS A 97 19.46 6.88 13.92
C HIS A 97 18.81 5.65 13.26
N LEU A 98 18.72 5.69 11.92
CA LEU A 98 18.13 4.66 11.09
C LEU A 98 19.24 3.91 10.33
N GLU A 99 19.72 2.79 10.85
CA GLU A 99 20.63 1.91 10.10
C GLU A 99 19.83 0.93 9.22
N LEU A 100 20.01 1.04 7.91
CA LEU A 100 19.44 0.10 6.93
C LEU A 100 20.49 -0.95 6.55
N ASP A 101 20.09 -2.22 6.61
CA ASP A 101 20.93 -3.36 6.21
C ASP A 101 21.26 -3.34 4.69
N GLU A 102 22.47 -3.75 4.30
CA GLU A 102 23.00 -3.75 2.92
C GLU A 102 22.11 -4.52 1.92
N SER A 103 21.39 -5.56 2.38
CA SER A 103 20.42 -6.27 1.54
C SER A 103 19.19 -5.43 1.21
N THR A 104 18.85 -4.45 2.06
CA THR A 104 17.77 -3.47 1.87
C THR A 104 18.17 -2.44 0.81
N LEU A 105 19.43 -1.96 0.82
CA LEU A 105 19.96 -1.00 -0.15
C LEU A 105 20.00 -1.56 -1.59
N ARG A 106 20.35 -2.84 -1.72
CA ARG A 106 20.42 -3.52 -3.02
C ARG A 106 19.05 -3.80 -3.64
N LEU A 107 18.01 -4.02 -2.82
CA LEU A 107 16.62 -4.16 -3.28
C LEU A 107 15.97 -2.81 -3.63
N THR A 108 16.39 -1.72 -2.97
CA THR A 108 15.88 -0.37 -3.25
C THR A 108 16.47 0.23 -4.53
N GLY A 109 17.72 -0.09 -4.90
CA GLY A 109 18.36 0.45 -6.11
C GLY A 109 17.60 0.18 -7.43
N GLY A 110 16.95 -0.99 -7.57
CA GLY A 110 16.11 -1.29 -8.74
C GLY A 110 14.70 -0.69 -8.67
N GLN A 111 14.21 -0.42 -7.45
CA GLN A 111 12.85 0.08 -7.18
C GLN A 111 12.77 1.61 -7.13
N LEU A 112 13.91 2.30 -6.96
CA LEU A 112 14.01 3.76 -7.03
C LEU A 112 13.53 4.30 -8.39
N ALA A 113 13.91 3.64 -9.48
CA ALA A 113 13.49 4.01 -10.83
C ALA A 113 11.97 3.86 -11.04
N TYR A 114 11.33 2.86 -10.40
CA TYR A 114 9.89 2.66 -10.48
C TYR A 114 9.13 3.71 -9.67
N LEU A 115 9.60 4.02 -8.46
CA LEU A 115 9.05 5.09 -7.62
C LEU A 115 9.19 6.47 -8.29
N GLU A 116 10.37 6.75 -8.88
CA GLU A 116 10.60 7.96 -9.67
C GLU A 116 9.67 8.04 -10.88
N THR A 117 9.48 6.93 -11.60
CA THR A 117 8.55 6.88 -12.74
C THR A 117 7.10 7.12 -12.29
N ALA A 118 6.66 6.48 -11.20
CA ALA A 118 5.30 6.64 -10.68
C ALA A 118 5.04 8.08 -10.21
N ARG A 119 6.01 8.68 -9.52
CA ARG A 119 6.00 10.06 -9.07
C ARG A 119 5.95 11.05 -10.23
N LEU A 120 6.81 10.89 -11.24
CA LEU A 120 6.80 11.71 -12.46
C LEU A 120 5.46 11.61 -13.17
N ARG A 121 4.89 10.40 -13.28
CA ARG A 121 3.58 10.17 -13.90
C ARG A 121 2.45 10.87 -13.13
N ALA A 122 2.50 10.88 -11.80
CA ALA A 122 1.55 11.59 -10.96
C ALA A 122 1.67 13.12 -11.13
N GLY A 123 2.89 13.67 -11.13
CA GLY A 123 3.14 15.09 -11.39
C GLY A 123 2.65 15.53 -12.77
N LEU A 124 2.95 14.76 -13.82
CA LEU A 124 2.48 15.03 -15.18
C LEU A 124 0.95 15.01 -15.28
N ASN A 125 0.29 14.01 -14.67
CA ASN A 125 -1.16 13.92 -14.67
C ASN A 125 -1.82 15.10 -13.94
N HIS A 126 -1.25 15.54 -12.81
CA HIS A 126 -1.74 16.69 -12.07
C HIS A 126 -1.69 17.96 -12.92
N TRP A 127 -0.54 18.27 -13.52
CA TRP A 127 -0.35 19.49 -14.30
C TRP A 127 -1.08 19.47 -15.65
N ALA A 128 -1.19 18.31 -16.29
CA ALA A 128 -2.05 18.15 -17.47
C ALA A 128 -3.53 18.40 -17.14
N SER A 129 -3.99 17.93 -15.98
CA SER A 129 -5.37 18.18 -15.52
C SER A 129 -5.58 19.64 -15.14
N TYR A 130 -4.59 20.28 -14.49
CA TYR A 130 -4.59 21.70 -14.20
C TYR A 130 -4.70 22.53 -15.48
N ALA A 131 -3.83 22.29 -16.47
CA ALA A 131 -3.84 22.99 -17.75
C ALA A 131 -5.18 22.81 -18.49
N ARG A 132 -5.75 21.61 -18.47
CA ARG A 132 -7.11 21.39 -19.02
C ARG A 132 -8.15 22.26 -18.31
N ARG A 133 -8.11 22.39 -16.99
CA ARG A 133 -9.06 23.27 -16.27
C ARG A 133 -8.89 24.73 -16.67
N VAL A 134 -7.66 25.22 -16.75
CA VAL A 134 -7.36 26.59 -17.21
C VAL A 134 -7.92 26.84 -18.61
N LEU A 135 -7.78 25.88 -19.53
CA LEU A 135 -8.34 26.00 -20.89
C LEU A 135 -9.87 26.09 -20.93
N HIS A 136 -10.56 25.59 -19.90
CA HIS A 136 -12.03 25.69 -19.78
C HIS A 136 -12.47 26.93 -18.98
N THR A 137 -11.54 27.74 -18.47
CA THR A 137 -11.86 28.99 -17.78
C THR A 137 -12.26 30.05 -18.81
N PRO A 138 -13.50 30.55 -18.78
CA PRO A 138 -13.94 31.57 -19.74
C PRO A 138 -13.29 32.92 -19.43
N ASN A 139 -13.02 33.70 -20.49
CA ASN A 139 -12.60 35.11 -20.42
C ASN A 139 -11.28 35.38 -19.66
N LEU A 140 -10.30 34.47 -19.74
CA LEU A 140 -8.94 34.74 -19.26
C LEU A 140 -8.33 35.92 -20.00
N THR A 141 -7.85 36.91 -19.26
CA THR A 141 -7.00 37.97 -19.81
C THR A 141 -5.63 37.41 -20.18
N VAL A 142 -4.89 38.14 -21.03
CA VAL A 142 -3.52 37.76 -21.42
C VAL A 142 -2.61 37.64 -20.19
N THR A 143 -2.74 38.53 -19.22
CA THR A 143 -1.94 38.51 -17.99
C THR A 143 -2.25 37.28 -17.13
N GLU A 144 -3.53 36.90 -17.00
CA GLU A 144 -3.94 35.70 -16.26
C GLU A 144 -3.49 34.43 -16.98
N ALA A 145 -3.63 34.35 -18.31
CA ALA A 145 -3.13 33.23 -19.08
C ALA A 145 -1.61 33.05 -18.94
N MET A 146 -0.84 34.15 -18.92
CA MET A 146 0.60 34.12 -18.68
C MET A 146 0.94 33.68 -17.25
N HIS A 147 0.15 34.08 -16.26
CA HIS A 147 0.30 33.61 -14.88
C HIS A 147 0.05 32.11 -14.75
N GLU A 148 -1.02 31.61 -15.36
CA GLU A 148 -1.36 30.18 -15.33
C GLU A 148 -0.32 29.31 -16.05
N LEU A 149 0.20 29.78 -17.19
CA LEU A 149 1.31 29.13 -17.88
C LEU A 149 2.58 29.07 -17.02
N LYS A 150 2.88 30.15 -16.29
CA LYS A 150 4.00 30.17 -15.35
C LYS A 150 3.78 29.16 -14.21
N THR A 151 2.59 29.11 -13.62
CA THR A 151 2.24 28.15 -12.57
C THR A 151 2.42 26.70 -13.05
N VAL A 152 2.01 26.39 -14.28
CA VAL A 152 2.23 25.06 -14.88
C VAL A 152 3.73 24.79 -15.09
N ALA A 153 4.49 25.76 -15.59
CA ALA A 153 5.93 25.60 -15.84
C ALA A 153 6.73 25.41 -14.53
N ASP A 154 6.45 26.22 -13.51
CA ASP A 154 7.08 26.12 -12.19
C ASP A 154 6.72 24.78 -11.54
N GLY A 155 5.46 24.36 -11.66
CA GLY A 155 4.95 23.08 -11.17
C GLY A 155 5.57 21.84 -11.83
N LEU A 156 5.74 21.87 -13.16
CA LEU A 156 6.43 20.82 -13.91
C LEU A 156 7.93 20.77 -13.58
N SER A 157 8.56 21.93 -13.40
CA SER A 157 9.97 22.03 -13.00
C SER A 157 10.18 21.44 -11.60
N ALA A 158 9.32 21.77 -10.64
CA ALA A 158 9.37 21.17 -9.30
C ALA A 158 9.14 19.64 -9.31
N ALA A 159 8.27 19.14 -10.19
CA ALA A 159 8.05 17.70 -10.37
C ALA A 159 9.29 16.97 -10.93
N LEU A 160 10.06 17.64 -11.79
CA LEU A 160 11.31 17.15 -12.38
C LEU A 160 12.50 17.29 -11.43
N ASP A 161 12.62 18.38 -10.69
CA ASP A 161 13.78 18.67 -9.85
C ASP A 161 13.77 17.87 -8.55
N GLY A 162 12.60 17.63 -7.98
CA GLY A 162 12.55 16.75 -6.84
C GLY A 162 12.90 15.29 -7.20
N ALA A 163 12.96 14.91 -8.49
CA ALA A 163 13.50 13.62 -8.96
C ALA A 163 15.04 13.55 -8.93
N ARG A 164 15.72 14.69 -8.72
CA ARG A 164 17.18 14.80 -8.61
C ARG A 164 17.71 14.95 -7.18
N GLY A 165 16.83 15.21 -6.21
CA GLY A 165 17.21 15.62 -4.85
C GLY A 165 17.80 14.55 -3.91
N ASP A 166 17.66 13.26 -4.22
CA ASP A 166 18.11 12.17 -3.32
C ASP A 166 19.40 11.46 -3.80
N GLY A 167 20.14 12.05 -4.75
CA GLY A 167 21.30 11.42 -5.39
C GLY A 167 22.57 12.26 -5.50
N GLY A 168 22.64 13.44 -4.88
CA GLY A 168 23.79 14.31 -5.03
C GLY A 168 23.85 15.43 -4.01
N GLU A 169 24.20 15.09 -2.78
CA GLU A 169 25.29 15.65 -1.95
C GLU A 169 25.27 15.02 -0.56
#